data_AF-A0A1M5ZKE5-F1
#
_entry.id   AF-A0A1M5ZKE5-F1
#
_cell.length_a   1.000
_cell.length_b   1.000
_cell.length_c   1.000
_cell.angle_alpha   90.00
_cell.angle_beta   90.00
_cell.angle_gamma   90.00
#
_symmetry.space_group_name_H-M   'P 1'
#
loop_
_entity.id
_entity.type
_entity.pdbx_description
1 polymer ?
#
loop_
_entity_poly.entity_id
_entity_poly.type
_entity_poly.pdbx_seq_one_letter_code
_entity_poly.pdbx_strand_id
1 'polypeptide(L)'
;MKDLLLEVQASIFMEYERAKEKFGPTNNSPHESYAVILEEFEEAAADAADFQIKLDRFWSQVKRNISVDVRNSMLREMRECAEHAAAEWIQVAAMCYKATVKKEEQK
;
A
#
# COMPACT_ATOMS: atom_id res chain seq x y z
N MET A 1 -0.84 15.21 -10.69
CA MET A 1 -0.41 15.05 -9.28
C MET A 1 -1.42 15.57 -8.29
N LYS A 2 -1.93 16.81 -8.40
CA LYS A 2 -2.92 17.35 -7.45
C LYS A 2 -4.17 16.47 -7.33
N ASP A 3 -4.79 16.11 -8.46
CA ASP A 3 -6.02 15.30 -8.46
C ASP A 3 -5.77 13.89 -7.92
N LEU A 4 -4.66 13.26 -8.33
CA LEU A 4 -4.25 11.95 -7.80
C LEU A 4 -4.02 11.97 -6.28
N LEU A 5 -3.44 13.05 -5.72
CA LEU A 5 -3.28 13.17 -4.27
C LEU A 5 -4.63 13.31 -3.55
N LEU A 6 -5.63 13.94 -4.17
CA LEU A 6 -6.99 13.99 -3.62
C LEU A 6 -7.63 12.60 -3.59
N GLU A 7 -7.44 11.81 -4.65
CA GLU A 7 -7.89 10.41 -4.72
C GLU A 7 -7.18 9.52 -3.69
N VAL A 8 -5.88 9.74 -3.46
CA VAL A 8 -5.12 9.08 -2.40
C VAL A 8 -5.65 9.45 -1.02
N GLN A 9 -5.91 10.74 -0.76
CA GLN A 9 -6.49 11.18 0.52
C GLN A 9 -7.88 10.57 0.78
N ALA A 10 -8.72 10.49 -0.25
CA ALA A 10 -10.01 9.83 -0.15
C ALA A 10 -9.84 8.32 0.14
N SER A 11 -8.90 7.66 -0.54
CA SER A 11 -8.59 6.23 -0.32
C SER A 11 -8.06 5.96 1.09
N ILE A 12 -7.23 6.83 1.64
CA ILE A 12 -6.74 6.75 3.03
C ILE A 12 -7.90 6.79 4.01
N PHE A 13 -8.85 7.72 3.83
CA PHE A 13 -10.03 7.80 4.69
C PHE A 13 -10.90 6.54 4.57
N MET A 14 -11.12 6.03 3.35
CA MET A 14 -11.87 4.79 3.14
C MET A 14 -11.20 3.57 3.78
N GLU A 15 -9.87 3.50 3.75
CA GLU A 15 -9.13 2.43 4.43
C GLU A 15 -9.22 2.55 5.95
N TYR A 16 -9.11 3.77 6.49
CA TYR A 16 -9.39 4.01 7.91
C TYR A 16 -10.80 3.54 8.30
N GLU A 17 -11.83 3.82 7.49
CA GLU A 17 -13.20 3.37 7.76
C GLU A 17 -13.30 1.83 7.77
N ARG A 18 -12.63 1.13 6.84
CA ARG A 18 -12.54 -0.35 6.84
C ARG A 18 -11.86 -0.88 8.10
N ALA A 19 -10.73 -0.31 8.48
CA ALA A 19 -10.01 -0.69 9.70
C ALA A 19 -10.82 -0.38 10.96
N LYS A 20 -11.56 0.73 10.98
CA LYS A 20 -12.47 1.11 12.07
C LYS A 20 -13.61 0.11 12.23
N GLU A 21 -14.23 -0.31 11.14
CA GLU A 21 -15.31 -1.31 11.17
C GLU A 21 -14.80 -2.64 11.72
N LYS A 22 -13.60 -3.06 11.31
CA LYS A 22 -13.02 -4.36 11.70
C LYS A 22 -12.41 -4.38 13.10
N PHE A 23 -11.75 -3.31 13.52
CA PHE A 23 -10.89 -3.28 14.72
C PHE A 23 -11.22 -2.17 15.71
N GLY A 24 -12.25 -1.36 15.44
CA GLY A 24 -12.61 -0.19 16.24
C GLY A 24 -11.87 1.08 15.84
N PRO A 25 -12.36 2.25 16.31
CA PRO A 25 -11.95 3.56 15.81
C PRO A 25 -10.54 4.00 16.18
N THR A 26 -9.94 3.38 17.19
CA THR A 26 -8.64 3.76 17.75
C THR A 26 -7.85 2.53 18.17
N ASN A 27 -6.54 2.58 18.06
CA ASN A 27 -5.66 1.60 18.70
C ASN A 27 -5.68 1.79 20.22
N ASN A 28 -5.44 0.74 21.00
CA ASN A 28 -5.52 0.77 22.46
C ASN A 28 -4.23 1.31 23.12
N SER A 29 -3.12 1.37 22.38
CA SER A 29 -1.85 1.88 22.91
C SER A 29 -0.90 2.39 21.81
N PRO A 30 0.16 3.14 22.18
CA PRO A 30 1.25 3.47 21.27
C PRO A 30 1.97 2.24 20.70
N HIS A 31 2.09 1.15 21.47
CA HIS A 31 2.71 -0.10 21.00
C HIS A 31 1.86 -0.77 19.93
N GLU A 32 0.55 -0.83 20.11
CA GLU A 32 -0.38 -1.33 19.09
C GLU A 32 -0.32 -0.46 17.84
N SER A 33 -0.28 0.87 17.99
CA SER A 33 -0.15 1.79 16.87
C SER A 33 1.14 1.58 16.08
N TYR A 34 2.27 1.39 16.78
CA TYR A 34 3.53 1.05 16.14
C TYR A 34 3.44 -0.29 15.41
N ALA A 35 2.89 -1.33 16.05
CA ALA A 35 2.81 -2.66 15.48
C ALA A 35 1.99 -2.69 14.17
N VAL A 36 0.80 -2.08 14.16
CA VAL A 36 -0.02 -2.04 12.94
C VAL A 36 0.60 -1.20 11.84
N ILE A 37 1.28 -0.09 12.17
CA ILE A 37 2.00 0.71 11.16
C ILE A 37 3.17 -0.08 10.58
N LEU A 38 3.89 -0.83 11.43
CA LEU A 38 5.02 -1.64 11.00
C LEU A 38 4.57 -2.78 10.07
N GLU A 39 3.48 -3.45 10.38
CA GLU A 39 2.90 -4.52 9.55
C GLU A 39 2.64 -4.03 8.12
N GLU A 40 1.85 -2.97 7.97
CA GLU A 40 1.54 -2.40 6.63
C GLU A 40 2.82 -1.88 5.92
N PHE A 41 3.78 -1.36 6.68
CA PHE A 41 5.05 -0.90 6.11
C PHE A 41 5.91 -2.06 5.59
N GLU A 42 5.96 -3.18 6.32
CA GLU A 42 6.69 -4.37 5.91
C GLU A 42 6.06 -4.99 4.65
N GLU A 43 4.74 -4.97 4.53
CA GLU A 43 4.02 -5.39 3.31
C GLU A 43 4.33 -4.46 2.13
N ALA A 44 4.23 -3.14 2.31
CA ALA A 44 4.58 -2.16 1.28
C ALA A 44 6.05 -2.27 0.82
N ALA A 45 6.96 -2.55 1.77
CA ALA A 45 8.38 -2.74 1.48
C ALA A 45 8.64 -4.06 0.73
N ALA A 46 7.93 -5.13 1.07
CA ALA A 46 8.00 -6.40 0.37
C ALA A 46 7.55 -6.27 -1.09
N ASP A 47 6.45 -5.56 -1.34
CA ASP A 47 5.95 -5.31 -2.69
C ASP A 47 6.91 -4.43 -3.51
N ALA A 48 7.51 -3.41 -2.89
CA ALA A 48 8.53 -2.60 -3.56
C ALA A 48 9.77 -3.43 -3.95
N ALA A 49 10.19 -4.35 -3.09
CA ALA A 49 11.29 -5.27 -3.38
C ALA A 49 10.94 -6.25 -4.51
N ASP A 50 9.72 -6.76 -4.53
CA ASP A 50 9.22 -7.63 -5.61
C ASP A 50 9.13 -6.88 -6.95
N PHE A 51 8.70 -5.61 -6.94
CA PHE A 51 8.73 -4.77 -8.14
C PHE A 51 10.15 -4.59 -8.68
N GLN A 52 11.13 -4.37 -7.81
CA GLN A 52 12.53 -4.23 -8.20
C GLN A 52 13.04 -5.51 -8.90
N ILE A 53 12.73 -6.69 -8.35
CA ILE A 53 13.07 -7.98 -8.97
C ILE A 53 12.44 -8.10 -10.36
N LYS A 54 11.15 -7.73 -10.49
CA LYS A 54 10.45 -7.76 -11.78
C LYS A 54 11.04 -6.79 -12.79
N LEU A 55 11.44 -5.60 -12.36
CA LEU A 55 12.09 -4.58 -13.19
C LEU A 55 13.44 -5.09 -13.74
N ASP A 56 14.28 -5.68 -12.89
CA ASP A 56 15.57 -6.24 -13.29
C ASP A 56 15.41 -7.42 -14.26
N ARG A 57 14.40 -8.26 -14.03
CA ARG A 57 14.02 -9.33 -14.94
C ARG A 57 13.55 -8.76 -16.28
N PHE A 58 12.69 -7.75 -16.26
CA PHE A 58 12.18 -7.09 -17.47
C PHE A 58 13.32 -6.52 -18.31
N TRP A 59 14.24 -5.79 -17.67
CA TRP A 59 15.42 -5.26 -18.35
C TRP A 59 16.29 -6.35 -18.98
N SER A 60 16.49 -7.45 -18.26
CA SER A 60 17.25 -8.61 -18.78
C SER A 60 16.59 -9.24 -20.01
N GLN A 61 15.26 -9.26 -20.08
CA GLN A 61 14.51 -9.78 -21.22
C GLN A 61 14.44 -8.79 -22.39
N VAL A 62 14.32 -7.49 -22.13
CA VAL A 62 14.39 -6.44 -23.17
C VAL A 62 15.69 -6.57 -23.98
N LYS A 63 16.82 -6.81 -23.31
CA LYS A 63 18.12 -7.05 -23.95
C LYS A 63 18.16 -8.30 -24.85
N ARG A 64 17.18 -9.20 -24.75
CA ARG A 64 17.10 -10.46 -25.50
C ARG A 64 16.07 -10.43 -26.65
N ASN A 65 15.48 -9.28 -26.95
CA ASN A 65 14.45 -9.13 -27.98
C ASN A 65 13.26 -10.11 -27.81
N ILE A 66 12.73 -10.19 -26.58
CA ILE A 66 11.53 -11.01 -26.30
C ILE A 66 10.33 -10.66 -27.17
N SER A 67 9.43 -11.61 -27.36
CA SER A 67 8.17 -11.39 -28.09
C SER A 67 7.27 -10.38 -27.39
N VAL A 68 6.36 -9.78 -28.17
CA VAL A 68 5.37 -8.82 -27.67
C VAL A 68 4.50 -9.43 -26.57
N ASP A 69 4.11 -10.70 -26.70
CA ASP A 69 3.25 -11.37 -25.71
C ASP A 69 3.97 -11.55 -24.37
N VAL A 70 5.24 -11.98 -24.40
CA VAL A 70 6.05 -12.12 -23.17
C VAL A 70 6.24 -10.74 -22.52
N ARG A 71 6.53 -9.71 -23.32
CA ARG A 71 6.70 -8.34 -22.83
C ARG A 71 5.43 -7.83 -22.14
N ASN A 72 4.27 -8.04 -22.77
CA ASN A 72 2.99 -7.57 -22.23
C ASN A 72 2.59 -8.32 -20.96
N SER A 73 2.89 -9.62 -20.86
CA SER A 73 2.70 -10.39 -19.62
C SER A 73 3.51 -9.81 -18.46
N MET A 74 4.80 -9.54 -18.69
CA MET A 74 5.68 -8.98 -17.65
C MET A 74 5.23 -7.57 -17.22
N LEU A 75 4.82 -6.73 -18.17
CA LEU A 75 4.32 -5.39 -17.85
C LEU A 75 3.00 -5.43 -17.06
N ARG A 76 2.14 -6.43 -17.29
CA ARG A 76 0.94 -6.65 -16.47
C ARG A 76 1.33 -7.00 -15.03
N GLU A 77 2.23 -7.96 -14.84
CA GLU A 77 2.71 -8.37 -13.50
C GLU A 77 3.36 -7.18 -12.75
N MET A 78 4.13 -6.35 -13.45
CA MET A 78 4.71 -5.14 -12.88
C MET A 78 3.64 -4.12 -12.48
N ARG A 79 2.61 -3.92 -13.31
CA ARG A 79 1.50 -3.02 -12.99
C ARG A 79 0.76 -3.49 -11.73
N GLU A 80 0.41 -4.77 -11.67
CA GLU A 80 -0.27 -5.37 -10.51
C GLU A 80 0.56 -5.21 -9.23
N CYS A 81 1.87 -5.44 -9.30
CA CYS A 81 2.78 -5.23 -8.18
C CYS A 81 2.85 -3.75 -7.74
N ALA A 82 2.86 -2.81 -8.68
CA ALA A 82 2.82 -1.38 -8.35
C ALA A 82 1.46 -0.93 -7.76
N GLU A 83 0.35 -1.51 -8.24
CA GLU A 83 -0.99 -1.27 -7.70
C GLU A 83 -1.10 -1.78 -6.26
N HIS A 84 -0.57 -2.97 -5.96
CA HIS A 84 -0.50 -3.54 -4.61
C HIS A 84 0.36 -2.68 -3.68
N ALA A 85 1.60 -2.35 -4.08
CA ALA A 85 2.48 -1.48 -3.29
C ALA A 85 1.83 -0.13 -2.96
N ALA A 86 1.07 0.45 -3.91
CA ALA A 86 0.35 1.69 -3.69
C ALA A 86 -0.79 1.53 -2.67
N ALA A 87 -1.50 0.41 -2.68
CA ALA A 87 -2.53 0.09 -1.70
C ALA A 87 -1.93 -0.06 -0.29
N GLU A 88 -0.82 -0.79 -0.15
CA GLU A 88 -0.15 -0.95 1.14
C GLU A 88 0.35 0.39 1.71
N TRP A 89 0.88 1.28 0.87
CA TRP A 89 1.24 2.64 1.31
C TRP A 89 0.02 3.48 1.73
N ILE A 90 -1.15 3.25 1.13
CA ILE A 90 -2.41 3.86 1.57
C ILE A 90 -2.81 3.30 2.94
N GLN A 91 -2.64 2.00 3.17
CA GLN A 91 -2.88 1.37 4.48
C GLN A 91 -1.92 1.92 5.55
N VAL A 92 -0.63 2.07 5.26
CA VAL A 92 0.34 2.74 6.16
C VAL A 92 -0.16 4.13 6.55
N ALA A 93 -0.57 4.94 5.57
CA ALA A 93 -1.09 6.28 5.83
C ALA A 93 -2.40 6.26 6.64
N ALA A 94 -3.29 5.29 6.39
CA ALA A 94 -4.52 5.10 7.14
C ALA A 94 -4.25 4.69 8.59
N MET A 95 -3.26 3.83 8.83
CA MET A 95 -2.87 3.41 10.18
C MET A 95 -2.21 4.55 10.96
N CYS A 96 -1.42 5.38 10.27
CA CYS A 96 -0.91 6.63 10.84
C CYS A 96 -2.05 7.57 11.24
N TYR A 97 -3.06 7.73 10.38
CA TYR A 97 -4.25 8.53 10.71
C TYR A 97 -5.02 7.95 11.90
N LYS A 98 -5.31 6.63 11.91
CA LYS A 98 -5.99 5.92 13.00
C LYS A 98 -5.30 6.15 14.36
N ALA A 99 -3.97 6.16 14.38
CA ALA A 99 -3.18 6.40 15.58
C ALA A 99 -3.35 7.81 16.18
N THR A 100 -3.87 8.78 15.40
CA THR A 100 -4.16 10.15 15.85
C THR A 100 -5.60 10.36 16.33
N VAL A 101 -6.51 9.45 15.98
CA VAL A 101 -7.92 9.53 16.37
C VAL A 101 -8.05 9.27 17.88
N LYS A 102 -8.79 10.15 18.58
CA LYS A 102 -9.09 9.98 20.01
C LYS A 102 -10.41 9.23 20.16
N LYS A 103 -10.54 8.42 21.22
CA LYS A 103 -11.86 7.89 21.61
C LYS A 103 -12.76 9.08 21.93
N GLU A 104 -13.90 9.19 21.26
CA GLU A 104 -14.97 10.05 21.75
C GLU A 104 -15.41 9.49 23.11
N GLU A 105 -15.27 10.28 24.17
CA GLU A 105 -15.87 9.96 25.45
C GLU A 105 -17.38 9.96 25.25
N GLN A 106 -17.99 8.77 25.18
CA GLN A 106 -19.43 8.62 25.36
C GLN A 106 -19.75 9.09 26.79
N LYS A 107 -20.19 10.35 26.92
CA LYS A 107 -20.78 10.89 28.14
C LYS A 107 -22.26 10.53 28.21
#